data_AF-A0A4Q2UT42-F1
#
_entry.id   AF-A0A4Q2UT42-F1
#
_cell.length_a   1.000
_cell.length_b   1.000
_cell.length_c   1.000
_cell.angle_alpha   90.00
_cell.angle_beta   90.00
_cell.angle_gamma   90.00
#
_symmetry.space_group_name_H-M   'P 1'
#
loop_
_entity.id
_entity.type
_entity.pdbx_description
1 polymer ?
#
loop_
_entity_poly.entity_id
_entity_poly.type
_entity_poly.pdbx_seq_one_letter_code
_entity_poly.pdbx_strand_id
1 'polypeptide(L)'
;LKHIALGFGIQNYTCADTAASPTPVGALAVLYDVTHLYPGQGHSSLTQVEWASLPGDILDTLKVPLNLNEKGTGASLVKPFPKKQDLKIRSLSKKIPYLGHHYFNAAGVPTFDLDKARQLLVAKKMGDIKAPASSPAGPEGTGAVNWLFLGDAGGSHGISYAYRVLTAGGASHGCKA
;
A
#
# COMPACT_ATOMS: atom_id res chain seq x y z
N LEU A 1 -16.39 10.56 -0.44
CA LEU A 1 -15.07 10.00 -0.09
C LEU A 1 -15.08 9.64 1.40
N LYS A 2 -14.70 8.41 1.79
CA LYS A 2 -14.72 7.98 3.21
C LYS A 2 -13.38 8.20 3.90
N HIS A 3 -12.28 7.84 3.23
CA HIS A 3 -10.90 7.96 3.70
C HIS A 3 -9.97 8.19 2.53
N ILE A 4 -8.81 8.77 2.79
CA ILE A 4 -7.62 8.67 1.94
C ILE A 4 -6.56 7.94 2.76
N ALA A 5 -6.17 6.76 2.29
CA ALA A 5 -5.24 5.89 3.00
C ALA A 5 -3.89 5.83 2.27
N LEU A 6 -2.81 6.01 3.02
CA LEU A 6 -1.47 5.63 2.60
C LEU A 6 -1.24 4.17 3.00
N GLY A 7 -1.03 3.29 2.02
CA GLY A 7 -0.58 1.92 2.27
C GLY A 7 0.93 1.82 2.15
N PHE A 8 1.60 1.38 3.21
CA PHE A 8 3.04 1.15 3.20
C PHE A 8 3.36 -0.31 3.53
N GLY A 9 4.02 -1.01 2.61
CA GLY A 9 4.09 -2.45 2.62
C GLY A 9 4.92 -3.06 1.49
N ILE A 10 4.72 -4.36 1.27
CA ILE A 10 5.38 -5.15 0.23
C ILE A 10 4.37 -5.79 -0.72
N GLN A 11 4.83 -6.05 -1.94
CA GLN A 11 4.13 -6.82 -2.96
C GLN A 11 4.84 -8.15 -3.17
N ASN A 12 4.09 -9.25 -3.18
CA ASN A 12 4.63 -10.59 -3.38
C ASN A 12 4.36 -11.07 -4.80
N TYR A 13 5.40 -11.62 -5.43
CA TYR A 13 5.36 -12.17 -6.78
C TYR A 13 5.88 -13.61 -6.79
N THR A 14 5.40 -14.41 -7.73
CA THR A 14 5.93 -15.74 -8.04
C THR A 14 6.33 -15.83 -9.50
N CYS A 15 7.30 -16.67 -9.79
CA CYS A 15 7.77 -16.99 -11.13
C CYS A 15 7.62 -18.49 -11.36
N ALA A 16 7.09 -18.87 -12.52
CA ALA A 16 7.03 -20.28 -12.92
C ALA A 16 8.43 -20.81 -13.28
N ASP A 17 9.25 -19.97 -13.93
CA ASP A 17 10.63 -20.20 -14.31
C ASP A 17 11.36 -18.85 -14.52
N THR A 18 12.63 -18.89 -14.93
CA THR A 18 13.47 -17.68 -15.10
C THR A 18 13.15 -16.83 -16.33
N ALA A 19 12.43 -17.39 -17.30
CA ALA A 19 11.99 -16.70 -18.52
C ALA A 19 10.55 -16.17 -18.41
N ALA A 20 9.80 -16.62 -17.40
CA ALA A 20 8.42 -16.23 -17.17
C ALA A 20 8.26 -14.74 -16.79
N SER A 21 7.04 -14.25 -16.95
CA SER A 21 6.63 -12.97 -16.36
C SER A 21 6.21 -13.17 -14.89
N PRO A 22 6.65 -12.31 -13.96
CA PRO A 22 6.31 -12.44 -12.56
C PRO A 22 4.81 -12.20 -12.35
N THR A 23 4.16 -13.10 -11.61
CA THR A 23 2.74 -13.02 -11.29
C THR A 23 2.55 -12.48 -9.87
N PRO A 24 1.78 -11.41 -9.65
CA PRO A 24 1.45 -10.95 -8.31
C PRO A 24 0.58 -11.99 -7.59
N VAL A 25 1.01 -12.43 -6.42
CA VAL A 25 0.28 -13.43 -5.60
C VAL A 25 -0.26 -12.85 -4.30
N GLY A 26 0.11 -11.63 -3.96
CA GLY A 26 -0.42 -10.95 -2.80
C GLY A 26 0.30 -9.65 -2.46
N ALA A 27 -0.16 -9.02 -1.40
CA ALA A 27 0.44 -7.83 -0.82
C ALA A 27 0.16 -7.79 0.68
N LEU A 28 1.02 -7.11 1.41
CA LEU A 28 0.84 -6.81 2.83
C LEU A 28 1.20 -5.35 3.05
N ALA A 29 0.33 -4.57 3.68
CA ALA A 29 0.62 -3.18 4.03
C ALA A 29 -0.07 -2.74 5.31
N VAL A 30 0.57 -1.82 6.03
CA VAL A 30 -0.12 -1.03 7.07
C VAL A 30 -0.75 0.19 6.39
N LEU A 31 -1.98 0.51 6.76
CA LEU A 31 -2.74 1.62 6.24
C LEU A 31 -2.73 2.77 7.25
N TYR A 32 -2.46 3.98 6.78
CA TYR A 32 -2.45 5.21 7.56
C TYR A 32 -3.43 6.24 6.99
N ASP A 33 -4.15 6.94 7.84
CA ASP A 33 -5.15 7.93 7.42
C ASP A 33 -4.49 9.27 7.11
N VAL A 34 -4.37 9.57 5.82
CA VAL A 34 -3.78 10.82 5.30
C VAL A 34 -4.85 11.80 4.82
N THR A 35 -6.12 11.58 5.14
CA THR A 35 -7.23 12.46 4.71
C THR A 35 -6.98 13.92 5.08
N HIS A 36 -6.48 14.18 6.29
CA HIS A 36 -6.18 15.53 6.79
C HIS A 36 -4.97 16.21 6.10
N LEU A 37 -4.14 15.46 5.38
CA LEU A 37 -2.99 15.97 4.63
C LEU A 37 -3.35 16.34 3.18
N TYR A 38 -4.53 15.94 2.69
CA TYR A 38 -4.93 16.23 1.32
C TYR A 38 -5.01 17.75 1.07
N PRO A 39 -4.60 18.25 -0.11
CA PRO A 39 -4.63 19.67 -0.41
C PRO A 39 -6.02 20.31 -0.19
N GLY A 40 -6.03 21.48 0.46
CA GLY A 40 -7.25 22.26 0.70
C GLY A 40 -8.17 21.77 1.82
N GLN A 41 -7.74 20.82 2.66
CA GLN A 41 -8.53 20.34 3.81
C GLN A 41 -8.39 21.21 5.08
N GLY A 42 -7.27 21.90 5.27
CA GLY A 42 -7.08 22.81 6.41
C GLY A 42 -5.61 23.10 6.71
N HIS A 43 -5.31 23.53 7.94
CA HIS A 43 -3.97 23.99 8.33
C HIS A 43 -2.87 22.90 8.32
N SER A 44 -3.25 21.63 8.24
CA SER A 44 -2.30 20.50 8.14
C SER A 44 -2.24 19.92 6.73
N SER A 45 -2.91 20.54 5.75
CA SER A 45 -2.84 20.13 4.35
C SER A 45 -1.44 20.34 3.77
N LEU A 46 -1.03 19.39 2.95
CA LEU A 46 0.12 19.52 2.08
C LEU A 46 -0.24 20.35 0.85
N THR A 47 0.77 20.95 0.23
CA THR A 47 0.66 21.46 -1.13
C THR A 47 0.43 20.30 -2.11
N GLN A 48 -0.02 20.61 -3.33
CA GLN A 48 -0.21 19.59 -4.37
C GLN A 48 1.09 18.83 -4.68
N VAL A 49 2.23 19.52 -4.65
CA VAL A 49 3.55 18.95 -4.92
C VAL A 49 3.96 18.00 -3.79
N GLU A 50 3.89 18.45 -2.54
CA GLU A 50 4.20 17.60 -1.38
C GLU A 50 3.27 16.38 -1.30
N TRP A 51 1.98 16.56 -1.61
CA TRP A 51 1.02 15.45 -1.67
C TRP A 51 1.40 14.40 -2.72
N ALA A 52 1.82 14.84 -3.91
CA ALA A 52 2.22 13.95 -4.99
C ALA A 52 3.53 13.20 -4.69
N SER A 53 4.46 13.83 -3.94
CA SER A 53 5.73 13.23 -3.56
C SER A 53 5.64 12.32 -2.32
N LEU A 54 4.61 12.48 -1.48
CA LEU A 54 4.48 11.81 -0.19
C LEU A 54 4.76 10.29 -0.22
N PRO A 55 4.24 9.48 -1.17
CA PRO A 55 4.52 8.05 -1.21
C PRO A 55 6.00 7.73 -1.50
N GLY A 56 6.65 8.51 -2.37
CA GLY A 56 8.08 8.36 -2.66
C GLY A 56 8.94 8.76 -1.48
N ASP A 57 8.67 9.91 -0.87
CA ASP A 57 9.42 10.40 0.29
C ASP A 57 9.36 9.41 1.46
N ILE A 58 8.20 8.78 1.68
CA ILE A 58 8.04 7.76 2.72
C ILE A 58 8.81 6.49 2.39
N LEU A 59 8.75 6.05 1.12
CA LEU A 59 9.47 4.87 0.66
C LEU A 59 10.98 5.03 0.82
N ASP A 60 11.51 6.22 0.53
CA ASP A 60 12.95 6.50 0.56
C ASP A 60 13.49 6.72 1.99
N THR A 61 12.65 7.22 2.91
CA THR A 61 13.12 7.66 4.23
C THR A 61 12.77 6.72 5.37
N LEU A 62 11.74 5.88 5.22
CA LEU A 62 11.23 5.03 6.30
C LEU A 62 11.41 3.54 5.98
N LYS A 63 11.49 2.73 7.05
CA LYS A 63 11.45 1.27 6.92
C LYS A 63 10.01 0.80 6.82
N VAL A 64 9.78 -0.19 5.96
CA VAL A 64 8.46 -0.83 5.82
C VAL A 64 7.95 -1.33 7.19
N PRO A 65 6.71 -1.01 7.58
CA PRO A 65 6.19 -1.32 8.91
C PRO A 65 5.66 -2.76 8.99
N LEU A 66 6.52 -3.74 8.69
CA LEU A 66 6.21 -5.16 8.74
C LEU A 66 7.27 -5.89 9.58
N ASN A 67 6.85 -6.90 10.34
CA ASN A 67 7.80 -7.84 10.93
C ASN A 67 8.32 -8.72 9.80
N LEU A 68 9.63 -8.68 9.55
CA LEU A 68 10.24 -9.49 8.50
C LEU A 68 10.40 -10.96 8.95
N ASN A 69 10.49 -11.85 7.97
CA ASN A 69 10.87 -13.23 8.18
C ASN A 69 12.36 -13.34 8.60
N GLU A 70 12.79 -14.53 9.01
CA GLU A 70 14.17 -14.77 9.48
C GLU A 70 15.24 -14.41 8.45
N LYS A 71 14.91 -14.51 7.15
CA LYS A 71 15.81 -14.18 6.05
C LYS A 71 15.83 -12.68 5.72
N GLY A 72 14.92 -11.88 6.27
CA GLY A 72 14.76 -10.47 5.96
C GLY A 72 14.22 -10.17 4.56
N THR A 73 13.85 -11.19 3.77
CA THR A 73 13.45 -11.04 2.35
C THR A 73 11.95 -10.85 2.14
N GLY A 74 11.16 -10.87 3.21
CA GLY A 74 9.71 -10.71 3.15
C GLY A 74 9.10 -10.64 4.54
N ALA A 75 7.78 -10.54 4.63
CA ALA A 75 7.07 -10.49 5.91
C ALA A 75 7.02 -11.86 6.60
N SER A 76 6.90 -11.86 7.93
CA SER A 76 6.62 -13.04 8.73
C SER A 76 5.28 -13.67 8.31
N LEU A 77 5.28 -15.00 8.10
CA LEU A 77 4.07 -15.74 7.74
C LEU A 77 3.08 -15.89 8.90
N VAL A 78 3.54 -15.70 10.14
CA VAL A 78 2.72 -15.94 11.35
C VAL A 78 2.29 -14.63 12.00
N LYS A 79 3.15 -13.61 11.99
CA LYS A 79 2.87 -12.31 12.60
C LYS A 79 3.43 -11.17 11.75
N PRO A 80 2.86 -10.91 10.55
CA PRO A 80 3.40 -9.93 9.61
C PRO A 80 3.29 -8.48 10.12
N PHE A 81 2.26 -8.15 10.90
CA PHE A 81 2.01 -6.78 11.35
C PHE A 81 2.63 -6.49 12.72
N PRO A 82 3.34 -5.36 12.88
CA PRO A 82 3.82 -4.90 14.18
C PRO A 82 2.65 -4.38 15.04
N LYS A 83 2.96 -3.87 16.23
CA LYS A 83 1.96 -3.19 17.06
C LYS A 83 1.39 -1.99 16.30
N LYS A 84 0.06 -1.83 16.35
CA LYS A 84 -0.65 -0.68 15.77
C LYS A 84 -0.08 0.62 16.34
N GLN A 85 0.46 1.46 15.47
CA GLN A 85 1.11 2.71 15.83
C GLN A 85 0.99 3.73 14.69
N ASP A 86 0.88 5.00 15.06
CA ASP A 86 0.87 6.09 14.08
C ASP A 86 2.23 6.23 13.40
N LEU A 87 2.22 6.62 12.12
CA LEU A 87 3.44 6.86 11.35
C LEU A 87 4.03 8.22 11.72
N LYS A 88 5.32 8.24 12.05
CA LYS A 88 6.07 9.48 12.27
C LYS A 88 6.93 9.77 11.05
N ILE A 89 6.67 10.90 10.41
CA ILE A 89 7.49 11.44 9.31
C ILE A 89 8.20 12.69 9.84
N ARG A 90 9.50 12.82 9.59
CA ARG A 90 10.30 13.94 10.12
C ARG A 90 9.84 15.30 9.58
N SER A 91 9.39 15.35 8.33
CA SER A 91 8.91 16.56 7.67
C SER A 91 7.52 17.00 8.15
N LEU A 92 6.78 16.15 8.88
CA LEU A 92 5.46 16.48 9.40
C LEU A 92 5.50 16.75 10.91
N SER A 93 4.82 17.81 11.33
CA SER A 93 4.68 18.16 12.75
C SER A 93 3.77 17.20 13.51
N LYS A 94 2.77 16.62 12.83
CA LYS A 94 1.84 15.63 13.37
C LYS A 94 2.15 14.24 12.82
N LYS A 95 1.90 13.22 13.66
CA LYS A 95 1.93 11.83 13.21
C LYS A 95 0.71 11.53 12.33
N ILE A 96 0.87 10.61 11.39
CA ILE A 96 -0.22 10.13 10.56
C ILE A 96 -0.91 8.97 11.29
N PRO A 97 -2.21 9.07 11.60
CA PRO A 97 -2.92 8.05 12.36
C PRO A 97 -2.89 6.68 11.70
N TYR A 98 -2.69 5.64 12.51
CA TYR A 98 -2.96 4.27 12.09
C TYR A 98 -4.43 4.10 11.68
N LEU A 99 -4.69 3.47 10.54
CA LEU A 99 -6.03 3.24 10.01
C LEU A 99 -6.40 1.74 9.94
N GLY A 100 -5.45 0.88 9.59
CA GLY A 100 -5.75 -0.54 9.39
C GLY A 100 -4.65 -1.33 8.68
N HIS A 101 -5.05 -2.41 8.02
CA HIS A 101 -4.15 -3.28 7.25
C HIS A 101 -4.73 -3.64 5.88
N HIS A 102 -3.84 -3.87 4.92
CA HIS A 102 -4.14 -4.54 3.67
C HIS A 102 -3.43 -5.89 3.63
N TYR A 103 -4.16 -6.94 3.26
CA TYR A 103 -3.65 -8.30 3.13
C TYR A 103 -4.52 -9.10 2.14
N PHE A 104 -4.07 -10.28 1.74
CA PHE A 104 -4.89 -11.24 1.01
C PHE A 104 -5.41 -12.28 2.00
N ASN A 105 -6.72 -12.50 2.04
CA ASN A 105 -7.32 -13.46 2.97
C ASN A 105 -7.02 -14.91 2.55
N ALA A 106 -7.50 -15.90 3.32
CA ALA A 106 -7.25 -17.32 3.04
C ALA A 106 -7.74 -17.78 1.66
N ALA A 107 -8.70 -17.07 1.05
CA ALA A 107 -9.20 -17.33 -0.30
C ALA A 107 -8.42 -16.57 -1.39
N GLY A 108 -7.32 -15.88 -1.03
CA GLY A 108 -6.53 -15.07 -1.96
C GLY A 108 -7.20 -13.78 -2.39
N VAL A 109 -8.18 -13.28 -1.63
CA VAL A 109 -8.93 -12.06 -1.99
C VAL A 109 -8.30 -10.84 -1.30
N PRO A 110 -7.95 -9.78 -2.05
CA PRO A 110 -7.38 -8.57 -1.48
C PRO A 110 -8.37 -7.93 -0.51
N THR A 111 -7.93 -7.70 0.72
CA THR A 111 -8.77 -7.24 1.82
C THR A 111 -8.16 -5.98 2.43
N PHE A 112 -8.97 -4.95 2.62
CA PHE A 112 -8.60 -3.71 3.31
C PHE A 112 -9.43 -3.64 4.58
N ASP A 113 -8.80 -3.98 5.70
CA ASP A 113 -9.41 -3.95 7.02
C ASP A 113 -9.04 -2.64 7.70
N LEU A 114 -9.97 -1.67 7.67
CA LEU A 114 -9.83 -0.39 8.35
C LEU A 114 -10.36 -0.53 9.77
N ASP A 115 -9.71 -1.37 10.57
CA ASP A 115 -10.20 -1.77 11.89
C ASP A 115 -10.44 -0.59 12.83
N LYS A 116 -9.65 0.50 12.69
CA LYS A 116 -9.81 1.73 13.47
C LYS A 116 -11.16 2.40 13.19
N ALA A 117 -11.66 2.27 11.96
CA ALA A 117 -12.94 2.79 11.51
C ALA A 117 -14.07 1.74 11.57
N ARG A 118 -13.77 0.49 11.94
CA ARG A 118 -14.71 -0.65 11.88
C ARG A 118 -15.31 -0.84 10.48
N GLN A 119 -14.47 -0.70 9.45
CA GLN A 119 -14.84 -0.85 8.05
C GLN A 119 -13.95 -1.88 7.37
N LEU A 120 -14.52 -2.60 6.41
CA LEU A 120 -13.87 -3.67 5.69
C LEU A 120 -14.21 -3.57 4.22
N LEU A 121 -13.21 -3.66 3.35
CA LEU A 121 -13.41 -3.88 1.92
C LEU A 121 -12.75 -5.20 1.55
N VAL A 122 -13.57 -6.19 1.19
CA VAL A 122 -13.13 -7.41 0.53
C VAL A 122 -13.22 -7.13 -0.97
N ALA A 123 -12.07 -6.94 -1.61
CA ALA A 123 -11.98 -6.31 -2.91
C ALA A 123 -11.83 -7.33 -4.04
N LYS A 124 -12.29 -6.94 -5.22
CA LYS A 124 -11.87 -7.50 -6.52
C LYS A 124 -11.37 -6.38 -7.41
N LYS A 125 -10.44 -6.72 -8.31
CA LYS A 125 -9.97 -5.80 -9.33
C LYS A 125 -11.08 -5.57 -10.36
N MET A 126 -11.44 -4.31 -10.55
CA MET A 126 -12.43 -3.87 -11.55
C MET A 126 -11.75 -3.25 -12.77
N GLY A 127 -10.53 -2.73 -12.61
CA GLY A 127 -9.72 -2.20 -13.70
C GLY A 127 -8.35 -1.75 -13.22
N ASP A 128 -7.46 -1.45 -14.17
CA ASP A 128 -6.15 -0.86 -13.90
C ASP A 128 -5.64 -0.01 -15.05
N ILE A 129 -4.70 0.87 -14.70
CA ILE A 129 -3.87 1.60 -15.65
C ILE A 129 -2.41 1.55 -15.17
N LYS A 130 -1.47 1.62 -16.11
CA LYS A 130 -0.05 1.71 -15.76
C LYS A 130 0.19 2.96 -14.91
N ALA A 131 0.99 2.83 -13.86
CA ALA A 131 1.43 3.99 -13.10
C ALA A 131 2.21 4.96 -14.02
N PRO A 132 2.13 6.29 -13.79
CA PRO A 132 2.91 7.26 -14.56
C PRO A 132 4.39 6.89 -14.59
N ALA A 133 5.08 7.15 -15.71
CA ALA A 133 6.51 6.85 -15.84
C ALA A 133 7.38 7.62 -14.83
N SER A 134 6.88 8.75 -14.31
CA SER A 134 7.50 9.55 -13.25
C SER A 134 7.24 9.02 -11.84
N SER A 135 6.53 7.91 -11.67
CA SER A 135 6.28 7.32 -10.36
C SER A 135 7.60 6.85 -9.74
N PRO A 136 7.83 7.08 -8.43
CA PRO A 136 9.07 6.67 -7.79
C PRO A 136 9.33 5.17 -7.90
N ALA A 137 10.59 4.80 -8.13
CA ALA A 137 11.02 3.42 -8.16
C ALA A 137 11.09 2.81 -6.75
N GLY A 138 11.02 1.49 -6.67
CA GLY A 138 11.29 0.73 -5.45
C GLY A 138 12.77 0.72 -5.09
N PRO A 139 13.13 0.26 -3.88
CA PRO A 139 14.52 0.21 -3.41
C PRO A 139 15.48 -0.58 -4.32
N GLU A 140 14.96 -1.53 -5.10
CA GLU A 140 15.71 -2.34 -6.07
C GLU A 140 15.72 -1.72 -7.48
N GLY A 141 15.31 -0.46 -7.64
CA GLY A 141 15.19 0.21 -8.94
C GLY A 141 13.99 -0.27 -9.77
N THR A 142 13.09 -1.05 -9.19
CA THR A 142 11.89 -1.55 -9.87
C THR A 142 10.82 -0.47 -10.00
N GLY A 143 9.98 -0.52 -11.03
CA GLY A 143 8.94 0.49 -11.22
C GLY A 143 7.84 0.49 -10.15
N ALA A 144 6.89 1.41 -10.27
CA ALA A 144 5.70 1.44 -9.43
C ALA A 144 4.63 0.45 -9.92
N VAL A 145 3.90 -0.17 -9.00
CA VAL A 145 2.72 -1.00 -9.35
C VAL A 145 1.61 -0.18 -10.02
N ASN A 146 0.83 -0.82 -10.88
CA ASN A 146 -0.30 -0.18 -11.56
C ASN A 146 -1.29 0.49 -10.58
N TRP A 147 -1.91 1.55 -11.04
CA TRP A 147 -3.07 2.13 -10.39
C TRP A 147 -4.27 1.21 -10.60
N LEU A 148 -5.05 1.00 -9.55
CA LEU A 148 -6.16 0.03 -9.57
C LEU A 148 -7.48 0.71 -9.25
N PHE A 149 -8.53 0.30 -9.94
CA PHE A 149 -9.89 0.44 -9.47
C PHE A 149 -10.34 -0.89 -8.87
N LEU A 150 -10.74 -0.85 -7.60
CA LEU A 150 -11.17 -1.99 -6.81
C LEU A 150 -12.62 -1.79 -6.39
N GLY A 151 -13.40 -2.85 -6.46
CA GLY A 151 -14.79 -2.88 -6.03
C GLY A 151 -15.06 -4.03 -5.07
N ASP A 152 -16.23 -4.02 -4.45
CA ASP A 152 -16.67 -5.07 -3.54
C ASP A 152 -16.76 -6.44 -4.24
N ALA A 153 -16.12 -7.44 -3.63
CA ALA A 153 -16.19 -8.85 -4.01
C ALA A 153 -17.25 -9.63 -3.23
N GLY A 154 -17.95 -8.99 -2.29
CA GLY A 154 -18.87 -9.58 -1.34
C GLY A 154 -18.27 -9.64 0.08
N GLY A 155 -19.11 -9.38 1.09
CA GLY A 155 -18.69 -9.38 2.50
C GLY A 155 -18.06 -8.08 3.00
N SER A 156 -18.06 -7.02 2.19
CA SER A 156 -17.60 -5.69 2.62
C SER A 156 -18.59 -5.00 3.57
N HIS A 157 -18.07 -4.13 4.43
CA HIS A 157 -18.85 -3.31 5.36
C HIS A 157 -18.31 -1.88 5.42
N GLY A 158 -19.18 -0.90 5.14
CA GLY A 158 -18.87 0.53 5.25
C GLY A 158 -18.04 1.13 4.11
N ILE A 159 -17.41 0.31 3.26
CA ILE A 159 -16.67 0.72 2.05
C ILE A 159 -16.99 -0.26 0.93
N SER A 160 -17.23 0.24 -0.29
CA SER A 160 -17.55 -0.58 -1.46
C SER A 160 -16.56 -0.45 -2.61
N TYR A 161 -15.73 0.60 -2.60
CA TYR A 161 -14.78 0.88 -3.67
C TYR A 161 -13.48 1.45 -3.09
N ALA A 162 -12.36 1.14 -3.75
CA ALA A 162 -11.08 1.76 -3.51
C ALA A 162 -10.37 2.07 -4.84
N TYR A 163 -9.66 3.18 -4.88
CA TYR A 163 -8.76 3.53 -5.97
C TYR A 163 -7.35 3.55 -5.42
N ARG A 164 -6.47 2.69 -5.97
CA ARG A 164 -5.04 2.73 -5.67
C ARG A 164 -4.38 3.65 -6.68
N VAL A 165 -3.87 4.78 -6.22
CA VAL A 165 -3.21 5.82 -7.02
C VAL A 165 -1.95 6.30 -6.31
N LEU A 166 -1.13 7.12 -6.97
CA LEU A 166 0.13 7.65 -6.43
C LEU A 166 1.05 6.55 -5.87
N THR A 167 1.17 5.46 -6.61
CA THR A 167 2.02 4.31 -6.26
C THR A 167 3.50 4.67 -6.38
N ALA A 168 4.30 4.23 -5.40
CA ALA A 168 5.76 4.28 -5.43
C ALA A 168 6.30 2.86 -5.24
N GLY A 169 7.12 2.38 -6.18
CA GLY A 169 7.70 1.04 -6.16
C GLY A 169 6.70 -0.12 -6.17
N GLY A 170 7.22 -1.29 -5.83
CA GLY A 170 6.45 -2.53 -5.68
C GLY A 170 6.28 -3.34 -6.96
N ALA A 171 6.77 -2.89 -8.13
CA ALA A 171 6.89 -3.79 -9.28
C ALA A 171 7.97 -4.84 -9.01
N SER A 172 7.80 -6.01 -9.64
CA SER A 172 8.77 -7.11 -9.53
C SER A 172 10.10 -6.76 -10.23
N HIS A 173 11.20 -7.29 -9.69
CA HIS A 173 12.52 -7.28 -10.33
C HIS A 173 12.64 -8.27 -11.51
N GLY A 174 11.53 -8.94 -11.88
CA GLY A 174 11.50 -9.96 -12.92
C GLY A 174 11.83 -11.36 -12.38
N CYS A 175 11.78 -12.35 -13.26
CA CYS A 175 12.06 -13.75 -12.90
C CYS A 175 13.50 -14.19 -13.15
N LYS A 176 14.34 -13.29 -13.68
CA LYS A 176 15.75 -13.58 -13.93
C LYS A 176 16.49 -13.68 -12.58
N ALA A 177 17.27 -14.74 -12.43
CA ALA A 177 18.13 -14.99 -11.28
C ALA A 177 19.32 -14.01 -11.23
#